data_AF-A0A7Y4RK77-F1
#
_entry.id   AF-A0A7Y4RK77-F1
#
_cell.length_a   1.000
_cell.length_b   1.000
_cell.length_c   1.000
_cell.angle_alpha   90.00
_cell.angle_beta   90.00
_cell.angle_gamma   90.00
#
_symmetry.space_group_name_H-M   'P 1'
#
loop_
_entity.id
_entity.type
_entity.pdbx_description
1 polymer ?
#
loop_
_entity_poly.entity_id
_entity_poly.type
_entity_poly.pdbx_seq_one_letter_code
_entity_poly.pdbx_strand_id
1 'polypeptide(L)'
;MITVRRGAFETVGLFDSGIRWGQDWDMWIRIVSIYEVAILPFPVIVYRIHPTNHSYTKRRQVMESYLNISRRAIRASRPLWLRPLLLIRAWSRFAHEMALDAKENEKFRLRQIGYSLIALILYPWDKGRDKINTLIHSILGAETYKNTKRLFRSLFRARG
;
A
#
# COMPACT_ATOMS: atom_id res chain seq x y z
N MET A 1 17.46 -6.04 4.12
CA MET A 1 17.84 -6.87 5.26
C MET A 1 17.41 -6.09 6.47
N ILE A 2 16.81 -6.74 7.46
CA ILE A 2 16.39 -6.10 8.71
C ILE A 2 17.19 -6.79 9.82
N THR A 3 17.79 -6.01 10.70
CA THR A 3 18.50 -6.52 11.87
C THR A 3 17.82 -5.98 13.12
N VAL A 4 17.55 -6.87 14.08
CA VAL A 4 16.83 -6.51 15.30
C VAL A 4 17.55 -7.16 16.48
N ARG A 5 17.70 -6.44 17.59
CA ARG A 5 18.24 -7.00 18.82
C ARG A 5 17.30 -8.07 19.35
N ARG A 6 17.84 -9.19 19.83
CA ARG A 6 17.07 -10.29 20.43
C ARG A 6 16.07 -9.81 21.50
N GLY A 7 16.51 -8.89 22.37
CA GLY A 7 15.66 -8.33 23.43
C GLY A 7 14.42 -7.59 22.95
N ALA A 8 14.41 -7.07 21.71
CA ALA A 8 13.20 -6.47 21.15
C ALA A 8 12.08 -7.52 20.99
N PHE A 9 12.41 -8.74 20.56
CA PHE A 9 11.45 -9.84 20.46
C PHE A 9 10.95 -10.31 21.82
N GLU A 10 11.82 -10.32 22.83
CA GLU A 10 11.44 -10.64 24.22
C GLU A 10 10.48 -9.59 24.79
N THR A 11 10.64 -8.33 24.38
CA THR A 11 9.80 -7.21 24.84
C THR A 11 8.43 -7.20 24.17
N VAL A 12 8.40 -7.32 22.83
CA VAL A 12 7.15 -7.11 22.07
C VAL A 12 6.41 -8.40 21.76
N GLY A 13 7.07 -9.56 21.90
CA GLY A 13 6.60 -10.86 21.46
C GLY A 13 6.93 -11.17 20.00
N LEU A 14 6.81 -12.45 19.63
CA LEU A 14 7.06 -12.96 18.28
C LEU A 14 5.86 -12.72 17.35
N PHE A 15 5.74 -13.52 16.28
CA PHE A 15 4.60 -13.48 15.37
C PHE A 15 3.30 -13.93 16.06
N ASP A 16 2.22 -13.21 15.77
CA ASP A 16 0.87 -13.58 16.14
C ASP A 16 0.38 -14.68 15.18
N SER A 17 0.24 -15.91 15.70
CA SER A 17 -0.18 -17.08 14.91
C SER A 17 -1.63 -16.99 14.41
N GLY A 18 -2.43 -16.08 14.95
CA GLY A 18 -3.77 -15.77 14.44
C GLY A 18 -3.76 -14.95 13.15
N ILE A 19 -2.61 -14.36 12.78
CA ILE A 19 -2.47 -13.59 11.54
C ILE A 19 -1.99 -14.51 10.43
N ARG A 20 -2.79 -14.62 9.37
CA ARG A 20 -2.42 -15.39 8.17
C ARG A 20 -1.49 -14.62 7.22
N TRP A 21 -1.67 -13.31 7.09
CA TRP A 21 -0.92 -12.47 6.16
C TRP A 21 -0.40 -11.22 6.87
N GLY A 22 0.90 -10.93 6.78
CA GLY A 22 1.46 -9.72 7.38
C GLY A 22 1.86 -9.86 8.85
N GLN A 23 2.24 -11.06 9.27
CA GLN A 23 2.78 -11.31 10.61
C GLN A 23 4.00 -10.42 10.90
N ASP A 24 4.84 -10.24 9.88
CA ASP A 24 5.98 -9.34 9.88
C ASP A 24 5.55 -7.88 10.07
N TRP A 25 4.55 -7.43 9.32
CA TRP A 25 4.02 -6.06 9.41
C TRP A 25 3.49 -5.73 10.81
N ASP A 26 2.72 -6.63 11.40
CA ASP A 26 2.25 -6.47 12.78
C ASP A 26 3.41 -6.37 13.77
N MET A 27 4.39 -7.29 13.67
CA MET A 27 5.55 -7.30 14.54
C MET A 27 6.39 -6.02 14.39
N TRP A 28 6.59 -5.54 13.16
CA TRP A 28 7.29 -4.27 12.91
C TRP A 28 6.58 -3.09 13.54
N ILE A 29 5.25 -3.00 13.43
CA ILE A 29 4.49 -1.94 14.08
C ILE A 29 4.67 -1.97 15.60
N ARG A 30 4.63 -3.15 16.22
CA ARG A 30 4.88 -3.30 17.67
C ARG A 30 6.29 -2.86 18.06
N ILE A 31 7.31 -3.24 17.28
CA ILE A 31 8.70 -2.83 17.52
C ILE A 31 8.86 -1.31 17.41
N VAL A 32 8.42 -0.70 16.31
CA VAL A 32 8.63 0.74 16.07
C VAL A 32 7.81 1.63 16.99
N SER A 33 6.81 1.08 17.69
CA SER A 33 6.03 1.80 18.68
C SER A 33 6.77 2.02 20.00
N ILE A 34 7.87 1.30 20.24
CA ILE A 34 8.63 1.31 21.50
C ILE A 34 10.11 1.62 21.26
N TYR A 35 10.64 1.23 20.10
CA TYR A 35 12.04 1.38 19.76
C TYR A 35 12.24 2.38 18.63
N GLU A 36 13.34 3.14 18.70
CA GLU A 36 13.82 3.92 17.57
C GLU A 36 14.33 3.01 16.45
N VAL A 37 14.14 3.45 15.21
CA VAL A 37 14.53 2.70 14.01
C VAL A 37 15.43 3.56 13.14
N ALA A 38 16.58 3.00 12.76
CA ALA A 38 17.46 3.58 11.77
C ALA A 38 17.15 3.02 10.37
N ILE A 39 17.15 3.89 9.37
CA ILE A 39 16.96 3.53 7.96
C ILE A 39 18.27 3.78 7.22
N LEU A 40 18.80 2.75 6.56
CA LEU A 40 19.97 2.90 5.70
C LEU A 40 19.54 3.51 4.35
N PRO A 41 20.21 4.57 3.86
CA PRO A 41 19.81 5.28 2.65
C PRO A 41 20.25 4.56 1.35
N PHE A 42 20.74 3.32 1.45
CA PHE A 42 21.22 2.52 0.32
C PHE A 42 20.63 1.10 0.35
N PRO A 43 20.47 0.45 -0.82
CA PRO A 43 19.89 -0.88 -0.91
C PRO A 43 20.81 -1.93 -0.29
N VAL A 44 20.25 -2.74 0.62
CA VAL A 44 20.96 -3.82 1.33
C VAL A 44 20.30 -5.19 1.16
N ILE A 45 19.36 -5.33 0.22
CA ILE A 45 18.67 -6.59 -0.07
C ILE A 45 18.18 -6.62 -1.51
N VAL A 46 18.24 -7.81 -2.10
CA VAL A 46 17.60 -8.12 -3.38
C VAL A 46 16.39 -9.01 -3.09
N TYR A 47 15.22 -8.58 -3.54
CA TYR A 47 13.98 -9.33 -3.37
C TYR A 47 13.62 -10.04 -4.68
N ARG A 48 13.31 -11.35 -4.62
CA ARG A 48 12.89 -12.13 -5.78
C ARG A 48 11.37 -12.06 -5.93
N ILE A 49 10.91 -11.67 -7.11
CA ILE A 49 9.48 -11.65 -7.45
C ILE A 49 9.23 -12.74 -8.48
N HIS A 50 8.22 -13.59 -8.24
CA HIS A 50 7.74 -14.54 -9.23
C HIS A 50 6.21 -14.49 -9.35
N PRO A 51 5.63 -14.89 -10.50
CA PRO A 51 4.19 -14.75 -10.76
C PRO A 51 3.30 -15.51 -9.76
N THR A 52 3.80 -16.61 -9.21
CA THR A 52 3.09 -17.45 -8.24
C THR A 52 3.26 -17.00 -6.78
N ASN A 53 3.87 -15.84 -6.53
CA ASN A 53 4.01 -15.30 -5.18
C ASN A 53 2.63 -15.22 -4.52
N HIS A 54 2.50 -15.76 -3.32
CA HIS A 54 1.23 -15.76 -2.59
C HIS A 54 0.70 -14.33 -2.36
N SER A 55 1.60 -13.38 -2.09
CA SER A 55 1.25 -11.96 -1.93
C SER A 55 0.73 -11.30 -3.22
N TYR A 56 1.06 -11.87 -4.38
CA TYR A 56 0.58 -11.43 -5.69
C TYR A 56 -0.76 -12.10 -6.01
N THR A 57 -0.84 -13.43 -5.89
CA THR A 57 -2.05 -14.20 -6.23
C THR A 57 -3.22 -14.01 -5.26
N LYS A 58 -2.96 -13.68 -3.99
CA LYS A 58 -3.98 -13.44 -2.95
C LYS A 58 -4.01 -11.98 -2.50
N ARG A 59 -3.68 -11.04 -3.40
CA ARG A 59 -3.54 -9.60 -3.13
C ARG A 59 -4.65 -9.06 -2.23
N ARG A 60 -5.91 -9.31 -2.58
CA ARG A 60 -7.07 -8.86 -1.78
C ARG A 60 -7.06 -9.33 -0.33
N GLN A 61 -6.84 -10.62 -0.08
CA GLN A 61 -6.79 -11.18 1.27
C GLN A 61 -5.63 -10.59 2.09
N VAL A 62 -4.48 -10.36 1.43
CA VAL A 62 -3.33 -9.71 2.06
C VAL A 62 -3.66 -8.26 2.43
N MET A 63 -4.30 -7.50 1.53
CA MET A 63 -4.69 -6.11 1.80
C MET A 63 -5.74 -6.00 2.90
N GLU A 64 -6.71 -6.92 2.95
CA GLU A 64 -7.70 -6.99 4.03
C GLU A 64 -7.02 -7.25 5.38
N SER A 65 -6.02 -8.14 5.40
CA SER A 65 -5.23 -8.40 6.60
C SER A 65 -4.40 -7.18 7.03
N TYR A 66 -3.73 -6.50 6.09
CA TYR A 66 -3.02 -5.25 6.38
C TYR A 66 -3.93 -4.14 6.91
N LEU A 67 -5.16 -4.03 6.40
CA LEU A 67 -6.15 -3.08 6.93
C LEU A 67 -6.53 -3.43 8.38
N ASN A 68 -6.72 -4.70 8.69
CA ASN A 68 -7.02 -5.15 10.06
C ASN A 68 -5.86 -4.90 11.02
N ILE A 69 -4.62 -5.20 10.62
CA ILE A 69 -3.42 -4.90 11.40
C ILE A 69 -3.32 -3.38 11.63
N SER A 70 -3.51 -2.58 10.57
CA SER A 70 -3.47 -1.11 10.67
C SER A 70 -4.55 -0.58 11.62
N ARG A 71 -5.78 -1.11 11.56
CA ARG A 71 -6.86 -0.74 12.49
C ARG A 71 -6.50 -1.06 13.94
N ARG A 72 -5.93 -2.24 14.20
CA ARG A 72 -5.47 -2.64 15.54
C ARG A 72 -4.40 -1.67 16.06
N ALA A 73 -3.41 -1.38 15.24
CA ALA A 73 -2.36 -0.41 15.54
C ALA A 73 -2.89 1.00 15.81
N ILE A 74 -3.77 1.51 14.95
CA ILE A 74 -4.34 2.85 15.09
C ILE A 74 -5.18 2.94 16.37
N ARG A 75 -5.95 1.90 16.71
CA ARG A 75 -6.70 1.83 17.98
C ARG A 75 -5.81 1.78 19.22
N ALA A 76 -4.57 1.31 19.11
CA ALA A 76 -3.59 1.37 20.19
C ALA A 76 -2.82 2.71 20.21
N SER A 77 -2.74 3.41 19.07
CA SER A 77 -1.92 4.62 18.92
C SER A 77 -2.40 5.81 19.75
N ARG A 78 -1.44 6.68 20.09
CA ARG A 78 -1.64 8.02 20.67
C ARG A 78 -0.98 9.08 19.76
N PRO A 79 -1.49 10.32 19.76
CA PRO A 79 -2.68 10.81 20.47
C PRO A 79 -4.02 10.35 19.88
N LEU A 80 -5.07 10.30 20.72
CA LEU A 80 -6.39 9.74 20.35
C LEU A 80 -7.08 10.49 19.20
N TRP A 81 -6.89 11.81 19.12
CA TRP A 81 -7.52 12.67 18.12
C TRP A 81 -7.01 12.43 16.69
N LEU A 82 -5.82 11.82 16.52
CA LEU A 82 -5.31 11.44 15.20
C LEU A 82 -5.92 10.16 14.64
N ARG A 83 -6.54 9.32 15.49
CA ARG A 83 -7.12 8.04 15.08
C ARG A 83 -8.09 8.14 13.90
N PRO A 84 -9.09 9.05 13.88
CA PRO A 84 -9.99 9.17 12.72
C PRO A 84 -9.24 9.48 11.43
N LEU A 85 -8.27 10.40 11.47
CA LEU A 85 -7.45 10.75 10.31
C LEU A 85 -6.62 9.55 9.81
N LEU A 86 -5.99 8.81 10.72
CA LEU A 86 -5.22 7.62 10.39
C LEU A 86 -6.10 6.50 9.83
N LEU A 87 -7.32 6.34 10.32
CA LEU A 87 -8.29 5.39 9.78
C LEU A 87 -8.72 5.78 8.37
N ILE A 88 -9.04 7.06 8.13
CA ILE A 88 -9.37 7.58 6.79
C ILE A 88 -8.20 7.34 5.83
N ARG A 89 -6.96 7.64 6.26
CA ARG A 89 -5.76 7.36 5.48
C ARG A 89 -5.59 5.87 5.18
N ALA A 90 -5.78 4.99 6.16
CA ALA A 90 -5.68 3.54 5.97
C ALA A 90 -6.74 3.02 4.97
N TRP A 91 -7.97 3.50 5.07
CA TRP A 91 -9.05 3.18 4.14
C TRP A 91 -8.79 3.69 2.72
N SER A 92 -8.28 4.92 2.59
CA SER A 92 -7.87 5.47 1.30
C SER A 92 -6.79 4.61 0.64
N ARG A 93 -5.80 4.15 1.42
CA ARG A 93 -4.76 3.25 0.92
C ARG A 93 -5.31 1.89 0.51
N PHE A 94 -6.20 1.30 1.31
CA PHE A 94 -6.89 0.06 0.96
C PHE A 94 -7.69 0.19 -0.35
N ALA A 95 -8.46 1.27 -0.49
CA ALA A 95 -9.22 1.55 -1.72
C ALA A 95 -8.28 1.68 -2.94
N HIS A 96 -7.13 2.34 -2.80
CA HIS A 96 -6.15 2.44 -3.89
C HIS A 96 -5.63 1.05 -4.31
N GLU A 97 -5.33 0.17 -3.36
CA GLU A 97 -4.90 -1.19 -3.66
C GLU A 97 -6.01 -2.03 -4.32
N MET A 98 -7.28 -1.83 -3.93
CA MET A 98 -8.43 -2.47 -4.60
C MET A 98 -8.61 -1.96 -6.03
N ALA A 99 -8.28 -0.70 -6.32
CA ALA A 99 -8.28 -0.18 -7.68
C ALA A 99 -7.17 -0.83 -8.53
N LEU A 100 -5.99 -1.07 -7.96
CA LEU A 100 -4.90 -1.77 -8.66
C LEU A 100 -5.24 -3.24 -8.90
N ASP A 101 -5.82 -3.93 -7.93
CA ASP A 101 -6.30 -5.31 -8.07
C ASP A 101 -7.42 -5.43 -9.14
N ALA A 102 -8.35 -4.48 -9.16
CA ALA A 102 -9.40 -4.42 -10.18
C ALA A 102 -8.85 -4.16 -11.60
N LYS A 103 -7.73 -3.43 -11.70
CA LYS A 103 -7.03 -3.19 -12.97
C LYS A 103 -6.46 -4.48 -13.55
N GLU A 104 -5.77 -5.28 -12.74
CA GLU A 104 -5.13 -6.52 -13.20
C GLU A 104 -6.16 -7.57 -13.65
N ASN A 105 -7.35 -7.55 -13.08
CA ASN A 105 -8.40 -8.51 -13.39
C ASN A 105 -9.32 -8.09 -14.56
N GLU A 106 -9.17 -6.89 -15.14
CA GLU A 106 -9.89 -6.25 -16.28
C GLU A 106 -11.43 -6.34 -16.35
N LYS A 107 -12.09 -7.12 -15.48
CA LYS A 107 -13.50 -7.51 -15.61
C LYS A 107 -14.48 -6.43 -15.12
N PHE A 108 -14.02 -5.42 -14.37
CA PHE A 108 -14.92 -4.47 -13.70
C PHE A 108 -14.37 -3.03 -13.68
N ARG A 109 -14.34 -2.37 -14.84
CA ARG A 109 -13.89 -0.96 -14.99
C ARG A 109 -14.61 0.00 -14.03
N LEU A 110 -15.92 -0.17 -13.85
CA LEU A 110 -16.71 0.65 -12.89
C LEU A 110 -16.21 0.50 -11.45
N ARG A 111 -15.83 -0.72 -11.02
CA ARG A 111 -15.25 -0.93 -9.69
C ARG A 111 -13.88 -0.27 -9.58
N GLN A 112 -13.07 -0.36 -10.62
CA GLN A 112 -11.77 0.32 -10.66
C GLN A 112 -11.92 1.84 -10.50
N ILE A 113 -12.87 2.45 -11.25
CA ILE A 113 -13.18 3.88 -11.15
C ILE A 113 -13.65 4.22 -9.73
N GLY A 114 -14.63 3.47 -9.21
CA GLY A 114 -15.18 3.70 -7.86
C GLY A 114 -14.11 3.65 -6.77
N TYR A 115 -13.26 2.62 -6.76
CA TYR A 115 -12.15 2.53 -5.81
C TYR A 115 -11.12 3.65 -5.98
N SER A 116 -10.82 4.04 -7.22
CA SER A 116 -9.88 5.15 -7.50
C SER A 116 -10.41 6.49 -6.99
N LEU A 117 -11.71 6.75 -7.17
CA LEU A 117 -12.38 7.94 -6.64
C LEU A 117 -12.38 7.94 -5.11
N ILE A 118 -12.81 6.84 -4.48
CA ILE A 118 -12.81 6.71 -3.01
C ILE A 118 -11.41 6.95 -2.45
N ALA A 119 -10.38 6.37 -3.07
CA ALA A 119 -9.00 6.57 -2.64
C ALA A 119 -8.56 8.04 -2.67
N LEU A 120 -8.92 8.78 -3.72
CA LEU A 120 -8.60 10.21 -3.87
C LEU A 120 -9.43 11.12 -2.99
N ILE A 121 -10.71 10.81 -2.77
CA ILE A 121 -11.60 11.65 -1.96
C ILE A 121 -11.22 11.51 -0.47
N LEU A 122 -10.97 10.28 -0.01
CA LEU A 122 -10.70 10.03 1.40
C LEU A 122 -9.36 10.62 1.85
N TYR A 123 -8.28 10.43 1.08
CA TYR A 123 -6.95 10.91 1.49
C TYR A 123 -6.00 11.05 0.29
N PRO A 124 -6.03 12.16 -0.46
CA PRO A 124 -5.19 12.39 -1.64
C PRO A 124 -3.70 12.67 -1.32
N TRP A 125 -3.38 13.07 -0.09
CA TRP A 125 -2.01 13.45 0.32
C TRP A 125 -1.02 12.28 0.34
N ASP A 126 -1.49 11.04 0.47
CA ASP A 126 -0.65 9.84 0.39
C ASP A 126 -0.70 9.22 -1.01
N LYS A 127 0.45 9.09 -1.67
CA LYS A 127 0.56 8.59 -3.06
C LYS A 127 -0.36 9.30 -4.07
N GLY A 128 -0.58 10.61 -3.90
CA GLY A 128 -1.55 11.37 -4.70
C GLY A 128 -1.36 11.23 -6.21
N ARG A 129 -0.11 11.33 -6.70
CA ARG A 129 0.20 11.15 -8.13
C ARG A 129 -0.18 9.75 -8.65
N ASP A 130 0.07 8.71 -7.86
CA ASP A 130 -0.27 7.33 -8.26
C ASP A 130 -1.78 7.11 -8.29
N LYS A 131 -2.50 7.66 -7.32
CA LYS A 131 -3.97 7.60 -7.27
C LYS A 131 -4.60 8.32 -8.46
N ILE A 132 -4.12 9.52 -8.80
CA ILE A 132 -4.55 10.27 -9.99
C ILE A 132 -4.27 9.46 -11.26
N ASN A 133 -3.05 8.92 -11.42
CA ASN A 133 -2.70 8.09 -12.56
C ASN A 133 -3.60 6.84 -12.67
N THR A 134 -3.94 6.24 -11.54
CA THR A 134 -4.83 5.06 -11.48
C THR A 134 -6.25 5.43 -11.91
N LEU A 135 -6.77 6.58 -11.45
CA LEU A 135 -8.07 7.10 -11.88
C LEU A 135 -8.10 7.39 -13.39
N ILE A 136 -7.12 8.15 -13.90
CA ILE A 136 -7.02 8.47 -15.33
C ILE A 136 -6.97 7.18 -16.17
N HIS A 137 -6.17 6.20 -15.76
CA HIS A 137 -6.10 4.90 -16.42
C HIS A 137 -7.45 4.17 -16.36
N SER A 138 -8.16 4.22 -15.23
CA SER A 138 -9.46 3.55 -15.09
C SER A 138 -10.54 4.13 -16.02
N ILE A 139 -10.48 5.43 -16.30
CA ILE A 139 -11.40 6.14 -17.20
C ILE A 139 -11.03 5.93 -18.66
N LEU A 140 -9.75 6.18 -19.02
CA LEU A 140 -9.28 6.13 -20.40
C LEU A 140 -9.15 4.70 -20.95
N GLY A 141 -9.00 3.69 -20.08
CA GLY A 141 -8.63 2.34 -20.50
C GLY A 141 -7.12 2.20 -20.77
N ALA A 142 -6.64 0.96 -20.82
CA ALA A 142 -5.21 0.65 -20.85
C ALA A 142 -4.51 1.12 -22.13
N GLU A 143 -5.19 1.03 -23.28
CA GLU A 143 -4.64 1.32 -24.60
C GLU A 143 -4.49 2.83 -24.85
N THR A 144 -5.57 3.58 -24.60
CA THR A 144 -5.61 5.04 -24.69
C THR A 144 -4.65 5.69 -23.69
N TYR A 145 -4.57 5.20 -22.45
CA TYR A 145 -3.61 5.71 -21.46
C TYR A 145 -2.15 5.56 -21.91
N LYS A 146 -1.78 4.41 -22.48
CA LYS A 146 -0.41 4.18 -23.00
C LYS A 146 -0.10 5.12 -24.16
N ASN A 147 -1.04 5.29 -25.08
CA ASN A 147 -0.86 6.16 -26.26
C ASN A 147 -0.72 7.64 -25.85
N THR A 148 -1.59 8.15 -24.99
CA THR A 148 -1.51 9.54 -24.49
C THR A 148 -0.20 9.79 -23.73
N LYS A 149 0.24 8.84 -22.89
CA LYS A 149 1.50 8.97 -22.14
C LYS A 149 2.72 8.95 -23.06
N ARG A 150 2.69 8.17 -24.14
CA ARG A 150 3.75 8.14 -25.16
C ARG A 150 3.81 9.46 -25.91
N LEU A 151 2.66 10.01 -26.29
CA LEU A 151 2.53 11.27 -27.02
C LEU A 151 3.01 12.48 -26.18
N PHE A 152 2.66 12.52 -24.91
CA PHE A 152 3.17 13.54 -23.99
C PHE A 152 4.69 13.45 -23.81
N ARG A 153 5.24 12.23 -23.67
CA ARG A 153 6.70 12.03 -23.58
C ARG A 153 7.45 12.46 -24.83
N SER A 154 6.89 12.25 -26.03
CA SER A 154 7.51 12.72 -27.28
C SER A 154 7.45 14.24 -27.42
N LEU A 155 6.35 14.88 -27.01
CA LEU A 155 6.20 16.34 -27.04
C LEU A 155 7.17 17.06 -26.10
N PHE A 156 7.42 16.50 -24.90
CA PHE A 156 8.38 17.07 -23.96
C PHE A 156 9.85 16.81 -24.34
N ARG A 157 10.15 15.75 -25.10
CA ARG A 157 11.49 15.51 -25.67
C ARG A 157 11.80 16.36 -26.90
N ALA A 158 10.79 16.86 -27.60
CA ALA A 158 10.97 17.74 -28.77
C ALA A 158 11.15 19.22 -28.40
N ARG A 159 11.08 19.57 -27.10
CA ARG A 159 11.13 20.94 -26.58
C ARG A 159 12.35 21.23 -25.69
N GLY A 160 13.31 20.31 -25.58
CA GLY A 160 14.59 20.49 -24.89
C GLY A 160 15.72 19.98 -25.76
#